data_AF-A0A5C9CFS7-F1
#
_entry.id   AF-A0A5C9CFS7-F1
#
_cell.length_a   1.000
_cell.length_b   1.000
_cell.length_c   1.000
_cell.angle_alpha   90.00
_cell.angle_beta   90.00
_cell.angle_gamma   90.00
#
_symmetry.space_group_name_H-M   'P 1'
#
loop_
_entity.id
_entity.type
_entity.pdbx_description
1 polymer ?
#
loop_
_entity_poly.entity_id
_entity_poly.type
_entity_poly.pdbx_seq_one_letter_code
_entity_poly.pdbx_strand_id
1 'polypeptide(L)'
;MTAVGLLLLICQPAWAWQATTRELEESEERAFKQAVSQVAPSLVRIETVGGLDQVQNFLLGNGPTTGVVVSADGYVISSSFNFLSKPSSILVTTTDGKRLAAKAIANDTVRMLTLLKVEAEGLVPAKPESGNGRLPSGVRSTRTRRMLRLGSSAR
;
A
#
# COMPACT_ATOMS: atom_id res chain seq x y z
N MET A 1 -54.73 -6.74 -34.15
CA MET A 1 -54.21 -7.25 -32.86
C MET A 1 -52.73 -7.65 -33.00
N THR A 2 -51.81 -6.74 -33.38
CA THR A 2 -50.38 -7.10 -33.60
C THR A 2 -49.38 -5.97 -33.32
N ALA A 3 -49.78 -4.85 -32.71
CA ALA A 3 -48.85 -3.72 -32.47
C ALA A 3 -48.30 -3.65 -31.02
N VAL A 4 -48.88 -4.38 -30.07
CA VAL A 4 -48.50 -4.30 -28.65
C VAL A 4 -47.37 -5.27 -28.29
N GLY A 5 -47.16 -6.32 -29.08
CA GLY A 5 -46.12 -7.32 -28.82
C GLY A 5 -44.69 -6.87 -29.13
N LEU A 6 -44.50 -5.86 -29.99
CA LEU A 6 -43.18 -5.44 -30.47
C LEU A 6 -42.51 -4.36 -29.60
N LEU A 7 -43.29 -3.65 -28.77
CA LEU A 7 -42.78 -2.54 -27.94
C LEU A 7 -42.16 -3.01 -26.61
N LEU A 8 -42.44 -4.25 -26.18
CA LEU A 8 -41.90 -4.82 -24.94
C LEU A 8 -40.47 -5.37 -25.07
N LEU A 9 -39.93 -5.47 -26.29
CA LEU A 9 -38.59 -6.02 -26.53
C LEU A 9 -37.47 -4.96 -26.47
N ILE A 10 -37.81 -3.66 -26.47
CA ILE A 10 -36.83 -2.56 -26.48
C ILE A 10 -36.63 -1.95 -25.08
N CYS A 11 -37.56 -2.20 -24.15
CA CYS A 11 -37.46 -1.73 -22.77
C CYS A 11 -36.80 -2.81 -21.91
N GLN A 12 -35.51 -3.07 -22.13
CA GLN A 12 -34.70 -3.79 -21.14
C GLN A 12 -34.71 -2.94 -19.87
N PRO A 13 -35.16 -3.48 -18.73
CA PRO A 13 -35.52 -2.62 -17.65
C PRO A 13 -34.27 -2.27 -16.82
N ALA A 14 -34.17 -1.02 -16.39
CA ALA A 14 -32.98 -0.43 -15.76
C ALA A 14 -32.45 -1.20 -14.52
N TRP A 15 -33.22 -2.11 -13.95
CA TRP A 15 -32.81 -2.99 -12.84
C TRP A 15 -31.82 -4.09 -13.27
N ALA A 16 -31.82 -4.51 -14.54
CA ALA A 16 -30.86 -5.49 -15.05
C ALA A 16 -29.43 -4.93 -15.07
N TRP A 17 -29.25 -3.65 -15.40
CA TRP A 17 -27.94 -2.98 -15.32
C TRP A 17 -27.49 -2.72 -13.88
N GLN A 18 -28.41 -2.40 -12.96
CA GLN A 18 -28.07 -2.19 -11.54
C GLN A 18 -27.64 -3.47 -10.82
N ALA A 19 -28.12 -4.65 -11.25
CA ALA A 19 -27.71 -5.92 -10.68
C ALA A 19 -26.24 -6.23 -11.01
N THR A 20 -25.84 -6.06 -12.26
CA THR A 20 -24.46 -6.31 -12.72
C THR A 20 -23.43 -5.38 -12.08
N THR A 21 -23.79 -4.11 -11.80
CA THR A 21 -22.88 -3.17 -11.14
C THR A 21 -22.67 -3.52 -9.67
N ARG A 22 -23.72 -3.94 -8.95
CA ARG A 22 -23.61 -4.34 -7.54
C ARG A 22 -22.77 -5.61 -7.37
N GLU A 23 -22.97 -6.61 -8.22
CA GLU A 23 -22.17 -7.84 -8.21
C GLU A 23 -20.68 -7.56 -8.46
N LEU A 24 -20.38 -6.66 -9.40
CA LEU A 24 -19.02 -6.20 -9.65
C LEU A 24 -18.43 -5.49 -8.42
N GLU A 25 -19.15 -4.53 -7.84
CA GLU A 25 -18.73 -3.80 -6.63
C GLU A 25 -18.44 -4.75 -5.46
N GLU A 26 -19.32 -5.74 -5.22
CA GLU A 26 -19.13 -6.75 -4.18
C GLU A 26 -17.92 -7.66 -4.46
N SER A 27 -17.69 -8.01 -5.72
CA SER A 27 -16.52 -8.81 -6.11
C SER A 27 -15.22 -8.02 -5.93
N GLU A 28 -15.23 -6.72 -6.25
CA GLU A 28 -14.10 -5.81 -6.06
C GLU A 28 -13.78 -5.60 -4.58
N GLU A 29 -14.81 -5.35 -3.76
CA GLU A 29 -14.65 -5.21 -2.31
C GLU A 29 -14.05 -6.48 -1.70
N ARG A 30 -14.55 -7.66 -2.10
CA ARG A 30 -14.01 -8.95 -1.68
C ARG A 30 -12.54 -9.10 -2.10
N ALA A 31 -12.20 -8.76 -3.35
CA ALA A 31 -10.84 -8.83 -3.85
C ALA A 31 -9.89 -7.90 -3.07
N PHE A 32 -10.31 -6.67 -2.76
CA PHE A 32 -9.50 -5.75 -1.96
C PHE A 32 -9.32 -6.21 -0.53
N LYS A 33 -10.38 -6.71 0.13
CA LYS A 33 -10.30 -7.28 1.47
C LYS A 33 -9.33 -8.46 1.52
N GLN A 34 -9.35 -9.33 0.51
CA GLN A 34 -8.43 -10.45 0.38
C GLN A 34 -6.99 -10.00 0.13
N ALA A 35 -6.77 -9.00 -0.72
CA ALA A 35 -5.42 -8.47 -0.96
C ALA A 35 -4.83 -7.84 0.31
N VAL A 36 -5.64 -7.06 1.05
CA VAL A 36 -5.22 -6.47 2.32
C VAL A 36 -4.90 -7.54 3.35
N SER A 37 -5.74 -8.58 3.49
CA SER A 37 -5.49 -9.65 4.46
C SER A 37 -4.21 -10.44 4.17
N GLN A 38 -3.85 -10.58 2.89
CA GLN A 38 -2.62 -11.24 2.48
C GLN A 38 -1.36 -10.39 2.74
N VAL A 39 -1.43 -9.08 2.52
CA VAL A 39 -0.25 -8.20 2.59
C VAL A 39 -0.05 -7.57 3.97
N ALA A 40 -1.12 -7.35 4.74
CA ALA A 40 -1.05 -6.68 6.04
C ALA A 40 -0.02 -7.29 7.02
N PRO A 41 0.16 -8.62 7.11
CA PRO A 41 1.18 -9.21 7.98
C PRO A 41 2.63 -8.85 7.61
N SER A 42 2.86 -8.45 6.36
CA SER A 42 4.18 -8.09 5.81
C SER A 42 4.45 -6.60 5.81
N LEU A 43 3.54 -5.77 6.30
CA LEU A 43 3.72 -4.32 6.36
C LEU A 43 4.24 -3.90 7.73
N VAL A 44 5.22 -3.01 7.73
CA VAL A 44 5.78 -2.41 8.94
C VAL A 44 5.70 -0.90 8.88
N ARG A 45 5.62 -0.25 10.05
CA ARG A 45 5.70 1.22 10.14
C ARG A 45 7.16 1.63 10.32
N ILE A 46 7.60 2.65 9.59
CA ILE A 46 8.96 3.20 9.69
C ILE A 46 8.86 4.63 10.20
N GLU A 47 9.67 4.98 11.19
CA GLU A 47 9.79 6.33 11.73
C GLU A 47 11.28 6.69 11.77
N THR A 48 11.60 7.92 11.36
CA THR A 48 12.97 8.44 11.38
C THR A 48 13.09 9.52 12.44
N VAL A 49 14.22 9.52 13.14
CA VAL A 49 14.52 10.51 14.18
C VAL A 49 15.84 11.19 13.84
N GLY A 50 15.86 12.52 13.99
CA GLY A 50 17.00 13.36 13.62
C GLY A 50 17.21 13.46 12.11
N GLY A 51 18.34 14.03 11.72
CA GLY A 51 18.68 14.33 10.32
C GLY A 51 18.60 15.82 10.02
N LEU A 52 18.79 16.17 8.75
CA LEU A 52 18.72 17.54 8.25
C LEU A 52 17.26 18.00 8.13
N ASP A 53 16.94 19.17 8.67
CA ASP A 53 15.61 19.78 8.56
C ASP A 53 15.30 20.28 7.13
N GLN A 54 16.34 20.51 6.31
CA GLN A 54 16.21 20.87 4.91
C GLN A 54 17.18 20.09 4.02
N VAL A 55 16.66 19.57 2.90
CA VAL A 55 17.46 19.04 1.78
C VAL A 55 16.97 19.72 0.51
N GLN A 56 17.86 20.40 -0.22
CA GLN A 56 17.55 21.08 -1.48
C GLN A 56 16.32 22.03 -1.39
N ASN A 57 16.23 22.84 -0.33
CA ASN A 57 15.14 23.79 -0.04
C ASN A 57 13.76 23.17 0.27
N PHE A 58 13.67 21.84 0.44
CA PHE A 58 12.46 21.18 0.93
C PHE A 58 12.57 20.90 2.44
N LEU A 59 11.53 21.27 3.21
CA LEU A 59 11.35 20.75 4.57
C LEU A 59 11.04 19.25 4.46
N LEU A 60 11.91 18.42 5.03
CA LEU A 60 11.64 16.99 5.09
C LEU A 60 10.69 16.68 6.24
N GLY A 61 9.46 16.29 5.90
CA GLY A 61 8.51 15.78 6.88
C GLY A 61 8.96 14.42 7.38
N ASN A 62 9.41 14.33 8.63
CA ASN A 62 9.80 13.07 9.30
C ASN A 62 8.55 12.29 9.80
N GLY A 63 7.52 12.22 8.96
CA GLY A 63 6.29 11.49 9.26
C GLY A 63 6.49 9.98 9.16
N PRO A 64 5.69 9.18 9.89
CA PRO A 64 5.74 7.73 9.78
C PRO A 64 5.45 7.27 8.34
N THR A 65 6.32 6.42 7.81
CA THR A 65 6.21 5.78 6.51
C THR A 65 6.00 4.28 6.66
N THR A 66 6.04 3.55 5.55
CA THR A 66 5.77 2.11 5.50
C THR A 66 6.96 1.39 4.89
N GLY A 67 7.20 0.17 5.36
CA GLY A 67 8.11 -0.79 4.75
C GLY A 67 7.40 -2.10 4.46
N VAL A 68 8.01 -2.89 3.57
CA VAL A 68 7.57 -4.24 3.23
C VAL A 68 8.63 -5.22 3.70
N VAL A 69 8.24 -6.22 4.50
CA VAL A 69 9.11 -7.31 4.92
C VAL A 69 9.38 -8.21 3.71
N VAL A 70 10.66 -8.46 3.42
CA VAL A 70 11.10 -9.32 2.33
C VAL A 70 11.77 -10.60 2.79
N SER A 71 12.08 -10.72 4.10
CA SER A 71 12.59 -11.95 4.69
C SER A 71 12.20 -12.08 6.16
N ALA A 72 12.06 -13.33 6.62
CA ALA A 72 11.56 -13.66 7.96
C ALA A 72 12.54 -13.30 9.09
N ASP A 73 13.81 -13.12 8.75
CA ASP A 73 14.94 -12.75 9.61
C ASP A 73 15.19 -11.22 9.68
N GLY A 74 14.21 -10.41 9.25
CA GLY A 74 14.21 -8.98 9.54
C GLY A 74 14.66 -8.05 8.43
N TYR A 75 14.65 -8.50 7.17
CA TYR A 75 14.90 -7.62 6.02
C TYR A 75 13.63 -6.90 5.57
N VAL A 76 13.73 -5.58 5.42
CA VAL A 76 12.60 -4.69 5.05
C VAL A 76 13.02 -3.75 3.93
N ILE A 77 12.19 -3.61 2.89
CA ILE A 77 12.39 -2.62 1.83
C ILE A 77 11.49 -1.40 2.05
N SER A 78 12.02 -0.20 1.81
CA SER A 78 11.26 1.05 1.74
C SER A 78 11.83 2.00 0.69
N SER A 79 11.13 3.10 0.43
CA SER A 79 11.62 4.14 -0.48
C SER A 79 12.80 4.90 0.14
N SER A 80 13.85 5.11 -0.64
CA SER A 80 15.02 5.90 -0.21
C SER A 80 14.68 7.35 0.12
N PHE A 81 13.54 7.86 -0.35
CA PHE A 81 13.08 9.22 -0.08
C PHE A 81 13.01 9.53 1.42
N ASN A 82 12.62 8.54 2.23
CA ASN A 82 12.48 8.68 3.67
C ASN A 82 13.83 8.87 4.40
N PHE A 83 14.96 8.61 3.73
CA PHE A 83 16.30 8.63 4.34
C PHE A 83 17.21 9.72 3.77
N LEU A 84 16.70 10.58 2.89
CA LEU A 84 17.49 11.66 2.27
C LEU A 84 18.03 12.66 3.30
N SER A 85 17.32 12.89 4.41
CA SER A 85 17.76 13.73 5.53
C SER A 85 18.91 13.12 6.35
N LYS A 86 19.33 11.88 6.05
CA LYS A 86 20.33 11.13 6.84
C LYS A 86 19.96 11.10 8.33
N PRO A 87 18.83 10.45 8.69
CA PRO A 87 18.39 10.40 10.07
C PRO A 87 19.42 9.70 10.97
N SER A 88 19.51 10.12 12.22
CA SER A 88 20.41 9.50 13.20
C SER A 88 19.90 8.15 13.69
N SER A 89 18.59 7.92 13.60
CA SER A 89 17.97 6.65 13.94
C SER A 89 16.78 6.33 13.04
N ILE A 90 16.64 5.04 12.71
CA ILE A 90 15.51 4.48 11.96
C ILE A 90 14.82 3.46 12.87
N LEU A 91 13.53 3.64 13.08
CA LEU A 91 12.71 2.83 13.97
C LEU A 91 11.65 2.12 13.14
N VAL A 92 11.61 0.79 13.26
CA VAL A 92 10.62 -0.07 12.60
C VAL A 92 9.66 -0.60 13.65
N THR A 93 8.36 -0.39 13.46
CA THR A 93 7.32 -1.05 14.26
C THR A 93 6.78 -2.24 13.47
N THR A 94 7.00 -3.43 13.99
CA THR A 94 6.51 -4.70 13.45
C THR A 94 5.01 -4.88 13.71
N THR A 95 4.38 -5.86 13.05
CA THR A 95 2.93 -6.09 13.14
C THR A 95 2.45 -6.55 14.52
N ASP A 96 3.36 -7.12 15.32
CA ASP A 96 3.15 -7.43 16.74
C ASP A 96 3.27 -6.20 17.67
N GLY A 97 3.52 -5.02 17.10
CA GLY A 97 3.60 -3.75 17.81
C GLY A 97 4.99 -3.45 18.42
N LYS A 98 5.97 -4.36 18.29
CA LYS A 98 7.33 -4.10 18.78
C LYS A 98 8.01 -3.03 17.95
N ARG A 99 8.72 -2.12 18.62
CA ARG A 99 9.50 -1.05 17.98
C ARG A 99 10.97 -1.38 18.11
N LEU A 100 11.63 -1.54 16.97
CA LEU A 100 13.00 -2.02 16.87
C LEU A 100 13.86 -1.02 16.08
N ALA A 101 15.13 -0.90 16.44
CA ALA A 101 16.08 -0.14 15.65
C ALA A 101 16.40 -0.88 14.35
N ALA A 102 16.53 -0.13 13.26
CA ALA A 102 16.88 -0.65 11.95
C ALA A 102 18.17 0.00 11.44
N LYS A 103 18.92 -0.75 10.64
CA LYS A 103 20.09 -0.25 9.92
C LYS A 103 19.81 -0.27 8.42
N ALA A 104 20.13 0.81 7.72
CA ALA A 104 20.18 0.79 6.26
C ALA A 104 21.44 0.03 5.82
N ILE A 105 21.24 -1.07 5.09
CA ILE A 105 22.32 -1.97 4.68
C ILE A 105 22.61 -1.91 3.17
N ALA A 106 21.64 -1.49 2.36
CA ALA A 106 21.85 -1.25 0.93
C ALA A 106 20.91 -0.16 0.42
N ASN A 107 21.33 0.55 -0.62
CA ASN A 107 20.55 1.58 -1.29
C ASN A 107 20.67 1.43 -2.81
N ASP A 108 19.54 1.22 -3.48
CA ASP A 108 19.41 1.30 -4.93
C ASP A 108 19.03 2.74 -5.31
N THR A 109 20.00 3.48 -5.83
CA THR A 109 19.83 4.88 -6.22
C THR A 109 19.04 5.05 -7.51
N VAL A 110 19.00 4.04 -8.37
CA VAL A 110 18.29 4.07 -9.66
C VAL A 110 16.81 3.87 -9.44
N ARG A 111 16.44 2.93 -8.57
CA ARG A 111 15.03 2.62 -8.23
C ARG A 111 14.51 3.35 -7.00
N MET A 112 15.36 4.12 -6.33
CA MET A 112 15.06 4.82 -5.07
C MET A 112 14.51 3.86 -3.99
N LEU A 113 15.20 2.75 -3.77
CA LEU A 113 14.88 1.76 -2.74
C LEU A 113 16.01 1.61 -1.72
N THR A 114 15.65 1.49 -0.45
CA THR A 114 16.58 1.18 0.65
C THR A 114 16.19 -0.14 1.30
N LEU A 115 17.18 -0.99 1.49
CA LEU A 115 17.07 -2.23 2.26
C LEU A 115 17.50 -1.95 3.70
N LEU A 116 16.62 -2.27 4.64
CA LEU A 116 16.83 -2.17 6.07
C LEU A 116 16.98 -3.56 6.67
N LYS A 117 17.83 -3.68 7.71
CA LYS A 117 17.90 -4.83 8.60
C LYS A 117 17.40 -4.45 9.98
N VAL A 118 16.53 -5.29 10.52
CA VAL A 118 16.00 -5.25 11.88
C VAL A 118 16.37 -6.56 12.58
N GLU A 119 16.71 -6.53 13.86
CA GLU A 119 16.91 -7.76 14.63
C GLU A 119 15.56 -8.30 15.11
N ALA A 120 14.92 -9.06 14.22
CA ALA A 120 13.65 -9.75 14.47
C ALA A 120 13.62 -11.07 13.69
N GLU A 121 12.94 -12.05 14.25
CA GLU A 121 12.70 -13.35 13.62
C GLU A 121 11.20 -13.61 13.51
N GLY A 122 10.82 -14.54 12.63
CA GLY A 122 9.43 -14.94 12.46
C GLY A 122 8.55 -13.87 11.81
N LEU A 123 9.13 -12.89 11.12
CA LEU A 123 8.35 -11.94 10.33
C LEU A 123 7.72 -12.65 9.13
N VAL A 124 6.60 -12.12 8.62
CA VAL A 124 5.91 -12.67 7.45
C VAL A 124 6.40 -11.93 6.19
N PRO A 125 7.18 -12.54 5.29
CA PRO A 125 7.62 -11.89 4.06
C PRO A 125 6.45 -11.72 3.09
N ALA A 126 6.44 -10.60 2.38
CA ALA A 126 5.50 -10.40 1.29
C ALA A 126 5.77 -11.41 0.18
N LYS A 127 4.72 -12.05 -0.33
CA LYS A 127 4.83 -12.93 -1.49
C LYS A 127 4.81 -12.07 -2.75
N PRO A 128 5.88 -12.03 -3.55
CA PRO A 128 5.85 -11.34 -4.82
C PRO A 128 4.86 -12.02 -5.77
N GLU A 129 4.30 -11.24 -6.68
CA GLU A 129 3.51 -11.79 -7.78
C GLU A 129 4.42 -12.66 -8.67
N SER A 130 3.98 -13.88 -8.96
CA SER A 130 4.78 -14.89 -9.68
C SER A 130 4.75 -14.73 -11.22
N GLY A 131 4.23 -13.62 -11.74
CA GLY A 131 4.08 -13.39 -13.18
C GLY A 131 5.32 -12.79 -13.86
N ASN A 132 5.33 -12.80 -15.20
CA ASN A 132 6.33 -12.14 -16.06
C ASN A 132 6.21 -10.59 -16.03
N GLY A 133 5.94 -10.01 -14.86
CA GLY A 133 5.75 -8.56 -14.67
C GLY A 133 4.58 -7.95 -15.43
N ARG A 134 3.69 -8.76 -16.01
CA ARG A 134 2.56 -8.30 -16.82
C ARG A 134 1.27 -8.50 -16.03
N LEU A 135 0.82 -7.42 -15.41
CA LEU A 135 -0.49 -7.38 -14.79
C LEU A 135 -1.56 -7.67 -15.86
N PRO A 136 -2.53 -8.56 -15.58
CA PRO A 136 -3.70 -8.75 -16.43
C PRO A 136 -4.39 -7.41 -16.72
N SER A 137 -4.92 -7.25 -17.94
CA SER A 137 -5.71 -6.07 -18.29
C SER A 137 -6.92 -5.94 -17.35
N GLY A 138 -7.03 -4.82 -16.64
CA GLY A 138 -8.10 -4.55 -15.67
C GLY A 138 -7.70 -4.63 -14.19
N VAL A 139 -6.45 -4.97 -13.87
CA VAL A 139 -5.97 -4.97 -12.47
C VAL A 139 -5.86 -3.54 -11.91
N ARG A 140 -6.55 -3.28 -10.81
CA ARG A 140 -6.40 -2.06 -10.01
C ARG A 140 -5.37 -2.26 -8.92
N SER A 141 -4.32 -1.44 -8.92
CA SER A 141 -3.28 -1.44 -7.88
C SER A 141 -3.75 -0.64 -6.67
N THR A 142 -3.88 -1.28 -5.51
CA THR A 142 -4.15 -0.58 -4.24
C THR A 142 -2.87 -0.08 -3.61
N ARG A 143 -2.73 1.25 -3.57
CA ARG A 143 -1.71 1.92 -2.77
C ARG A 143 -2.27 2.13 -1.36
N THR A 144 -1.84 1.33 -0.39
CA THR A 144 -2.23 1.53 1.02
C THR A 144 -1.57 2.80 1.58
N ARG A 145 -2.15 3.97 1.31
CA ARG A 145 -1.86 5.19 2.06
C ARG A 145 -2.75 5.19 3.30
N ARG A 146 -2.15 5.30 4.49
CA ARG A 146 -2.88 5.65 5.71
C ARG A 146 -3.46 7.05 5.53
N MET A 147 -4.79 7.13 5.40
CA MET A 147 -5.52 8.38 5.27
C MET A 147 -5.42 9.16 6.59
N LEU A 148 -4.50 10.13 6.65
CA LEU A 148 -4.53 11.14 7.69
C LEU A 148 -5.77 12.01 7.44
N ARG A 149 -6.76 11.87 8.31
CA ARG A 149 -7.95 12.71 8.36
C ARG A 149 -7.50 14.10 8.83
N LEU A 150 -7.18 14.99 7.90
CA LEU A 150 -7.02 16.42 8.19
C LEU A 150 -8.43 16.99 8.37
N GLY A 151 -8.80 17.23 9.63
CA GLY A 151 -10.01 17.96 9.98
C GLY A 151 -9.88 19.41 9.52
N SER A 152 -10.68 19.77 8.54
CA SER A 152 -11.02 21.16 8.23
C SER A 152 -11.83 21.73 9.39
N SER A 153 -11.27 22.69 10.13
CA SER A 153 -12.07 23.67 10.86
C SER A 153 -11.57 25.05 10.46
N ALA A 154 -12.34 25.68 9.59
CA ALA A 154 -12.33 27.12 9.40
C ALA A 154 -12.64 27.81 10.73
N ARG A 155 -11.79 28.76 11.11
CA ARG A 155 -12.19 30.01 11.75
C ARG A 155 -11.06 31.00 11.62
#